data_AF-A0A9E4EMB4-F1
#
_entry.id   AF-A0A9E4EMB4-F1
#
_cell.length_a   1.000
_cell.length_b   1.000
_cell.length_c   1.000
_cell.angle_alpha   90.00
_cell.angle_beta   90.00
_cell.angle_gamma   90.00
#
_symmetry.space_group_name_H-M   'P 1'
#
loop_
_entity.id
_entity.type
_entity.pdbx_description
1 polymer ?
#
loop_
_entity_poly.entity_id
_entity_poly.type
_entity_poly.pdbx_seq_one_letter_code
_entity_poly.pdbx_strand_id
1 'polypeptide(L)'
;MNTYRAVIVGLTGIGASRPHETRGPVFGAMPPSHASAYHKHAQTEVVGVCDLRQEVMDDFSERWGDVWPDMNTYTDFKEMLDKEQPDLVSVATSDHAHADITVTAAEGSAQ
;
A
#
# COMPACT_ATOMS: atom_id res chain seq x y z
N MET A 1 -5.77 -19.83 -8.92
CA MET A 1 -6.12 -18.79 -7.93
C MET A 1 -5.77 -17.46 -8.57
N ASN A 2 -6.65 -16.46 -8.55
CA ASN A 2 -6.28 -15.12 -9.04
C ASN A 2 -5.41 -14.41 -7.99
N THR A 3 -4.43 -13.65 -8.48
CA THR A 3 -3.66 -12.68 -7.70
C THR A 3 -4.31 -11.32 -7.91
N TYR A 4 -4.58 -10.62 -6.81
CA TYR A 4 -5.17 -9.29 -6.81
C TYR A 4 -4.07 -8.23 -6.78
N ARG A 5 -4.11 -7.31 -7.75
CA ARG A 5 -3.23 -6.14 -7.84
C ARG A 5 -3.68 -5.11 -6.80
N ALA A 6 -2.81 -4.76 -5.88
CA ALA A 6 -3.08 -3.84 -4.78
C ALA A 6 -2.23 -2.57 -4.89
N VAL A 7 -2.82 -1.45 -4.53
CA VAL A 7 -2.10 -0.18 -4.33
C VAL A 7 -2.32 0.37 -2.93
N ILE A 8 -1.36 1.15 -2.45
CA ILE A 8 -1.41 1.78 -1.12
C ILE A 8 -1.26 3.29 -1.26
N VAL A 9 -2.21 4.06 -0.73
CA VAL A 9 -2.16 5.53 -0.65
C VAL A 9 -1.99 5.94 0.81
N GLY A 10 -0.89 6.64 1.11
CA GLY A 10 -0.45 6.98 2.46
C GLY A 10 0.46 5.90 3.03
N LEU A 11 1.75 6.22 3.22
CA LEU A 11 2.79 5.21 3.54
C LEU A 11 3.41 5.38 4.94
N THR A 12 2.79 6.20 5.77
CA THR A 12 3.16 6.34 7.20
C THR A 12 2.39 5.37 8.08
N GLY A 13 2.93 5.05 9.26
CA GLY A 13 2.22 4.27 10.28
C GLY A 13 1.61 2.98 9.74
N ILE A 14 0.28 2.88 9.82
CA ILE A 14 -0.49 1.71 9.36
C ILE A 14 -0.40 1.49 7.84
N GLY A 15 0.03 2.46 7.04
CA GLY A 15 0.20 2.29 5.59
C GLY A 15 1.35 1.33 5.28
N ALA A 16 2.55 1.60 5.81
CA ALA A 16 3.76 0.87 5.42
C ALA A 16 4.78 0.58 6.53
N SER A 17 4.44 0.65 7.82
CA SER A 17 5.39 0.20 8.86
C SER A 17 5.80 -1.26 8.66
N ARG A 18 7.10 -1.54 8.68
CA ARG A 18 7.61 -2.91 8.57
C ARG A 18 7.57 -3.58 9.94
N PRO A 19 7.08 -4.84 10.05
CA PRO A 19 7.13 -5.54 11.32
C PRO A 19 8.58 -5.76 11.75
N HIS A 20 8.87 -5.45 13.02
CA HIS A 20 10.04 -6.01 13.66
C HIS A 20 9.78 -7.51 13.87
N GLU A 21 10.73 -8.37 13.50
CA GLU A 21 10.61 -9.81 13.74
C GLU A 21 10.34 -10.06 15.22
N THR A 22 9.09 -10.37 15.52
CA THR A 22 8.61 -10.66 16.85
C THR A 22 7.80 -11.94 16.74
N ARG A 23 8.16 -12.95 17.53
CA ARG A 23 7.32 -14.14 17.70
C ARG A 23 6.01 -13.66 18.31
N GLY A 24 4.98 -13.56 17.48
CA GLY A 24 3.64 -13.18 17.92
C GLY A 24 2.99 -14.25 18.79
N PRO A 25 1.76 -14.01 19.28
CA PRO A 25 0.96 -15.01 20.00
C PRO A 25 0.75 -16.28 19.15
N VAL A 26 0.13 -17.31 19.73
CA VAL A 26 -0.10 -18.65 19.11
C VAL A 26 -0.66 -18.60 17.68
N PHE A 27 -1.32 -17.50 17.28
CA PHE A 27 -1.91 -17.28 15.95
C PHE A 27 -1.05 -16.45 14.98
N GLY A 28 0.19 -16.11 15.35
CA GLY A 28 1.10 -15.27 14.56
C GLY A 28 1.03 -13.79 14.92
N ALA A 29 2.06 -13.03 14.53
CA ALA A 29 2.07 -11.57 14.71
C ALA A 29 1.17 -10.91 13.65
N MET A 30 0.18 -10.14 14.12
CA MET A 30 -0.66 -9.31 13.26
C MET A 30 0.22 -8.38 12.41
N PRO A 31 -0.02 -8.28 11.09
CA PRO A 31 0.67 -7.30 10.27
C PRO A 31 0.43 -5.90 10.83
N PRO A 32 1.48 -5.11 11.14
CA PRO A 32 1.31 -3.76 11.71
C PRO A 32 0.91 -2.72 10.67
N SER A 33 0.89 -3.10 9.39
CA SER A 33 0.58 -2.21 8.28
C SER A 33 -0.05 -2.96 7.10
N HIS A 34 -0.65 -2.20 6.20
CA HIS A 34 -1.23 -2.69 4.95
C HIS A 34 -0.14 -3.30 4.05
N ALA A 35 1.01 -2.63 3.90
CA ALA A 35 2.16 -3.20 3.18
C ALA A 35 2.57 -4.57 3.77
N SER A 36 2.65 -4.68 5.10
CA SER A 36 2.97 -5.96 5.74
C SER A 36 1.90 -7.02 5.54
N ALA A 37 0.63 -6.64 5.46
CA ALA A 37 -0.47 -7.57 5.21
C ALA A 37 -0.38 -8.11 3.77
N TYR A 38 -0.20 -7.23 2.79
CA TYR A 38 -0.06 -7.62 1.39
C TYR A 38 1.17 -8.50 1.15
N HIS A 39 2.32 -8.19 1.75
CA HIS A 39 3.51 -9.03 1.65
C HIS A 39 3.29 -10.45 2.18
N LYS A 40 2.48 -10.61 3.25
CA LYS A 40 2.18 -11.91 3.84
C LYS A 40 1.10 -12.70 3.10
N HIS A 41 0.30 -12.05 2.26
CA HIS A 41 -0.87 -12.67 1.65
C HIS A 41 -0.54 -13.17 0.23
N ALA A 42 -0.59 -14.48 0.02
CA ALA A 42 -0.13 -15.12 -1.23
C ALA A 42 -0.96 -14.78 -2.48
N GLN A 43 -2.14 -14.18 -2.31
CA GLN A 43 -3.01 -13.79 -3.43
C GLN A 43 -3.01 -12.28 -3.70
N THR A 44 -2.04 -11.54 -3.20
CA THR A 44 -1.95 -10.10 -3.46
C THR A 44 -0.56 -9.73 -3.96
N GLU A 45 -0.54 -8.79 -4.90
CA GLU A 45 0.67 -8.20 -5.44
C GLU A 45 0.56 -6.68 -5.27
N VAL A 46 1.49 -6.06 -4.56
CA VAL A 46 1.54 -4.60 -4.49
C VAL A 46 2.17 -4.09 -5.77
N VAL A 47 1.41 -3.34 -6.56
CA VAL A 47 1.82 -2.87 -7.90
C VAL A 47 2.15 -1.38 -7.93
N GLY A 48 1.76 -0.65 -6.88
CA GLY A 48 2.07 0.77 -6.75
C GLY A 48 1.82 1.31 -5.35
N VAL A 49 2.58 2.33 -5.00
CA VAL A 49 2.44 3.06 -3.73
C VAL A 49 2.43 4.56 -3.97
N CYS A 50 1.68 5.29 -3.15
CA CYS A 50 1.52 6.72 -3.28
C CYS A 50 1.58 7.44 -1.93
N ASP A 51 2.36 8.52 -1.89
CA ASP A 51 2.33 9.53 -0.83
C ASP A 51 2.65 10.90 -1.45
N LEU A 52 2.13 11.99 -0.86
CA LEU A 52 2.39 13.35 -1.37
C LEU A 52 3.83 13.81 -1.10
N ARG A 53 4.50 13.16 -0.15
CA ARG A 53 5.81 13.56 0.37
C ARG A 53 6.89 12.62 -0.13
N GLN A 54 7.85 13.16 -0.88
CA GLN A 54 8.97 12.40 -1.42
C GLN A 54 9.77 11.71 -0.31
N GLU A 55 9.98 12.37 0.84
CA GLU A 55 10.72 11.76 1.95
C GLU A 55 10.06 10.47 2.48
N VAL A 56 8.72 10.38 2.41
CA VAL A 56 7.99 9.18 2.83
C VAL A 56 8.15 8.04 1.81
N MET A 57 8.26 8.38 0.53
CA MET A 57 8.56 7.43 -0.54
C MET A 57 9.97 6.85 -0.41
N ASP A 58 10.94 7.70 -0.08
CA ASP A 58 12.31 7.30 0.16
C ASP A 58 12.38 6.37 1.39
N ASP A 59 11.71 6.73 2.49
CA ASP A 59 11.58 5.88 3.69
C ASP A 59 10.89 4.54 3.39
N PHE A 60 9.90 4.52 2.50
CA PHE A 60 9.27 3.26 2.06
C PHE A 60 10.27 2.36 1.34
N SER A 61 11.04 2.95 0.41
CA SER A 61 12.03 2.24 -0.40
C SER A 61 13.16 1.68 0.47
N GLU A 62 13.61 2.42 1.48
CA GLU A 62 14.59 1.91 2.46
C GLU A 62 14.02 0.73 3.26
N ARG A 63 12.77 0.85 3.72
CA ARG A 63 12.14 -0.18 4.58
C ARG A 63 11.76 -1.43 3.81
N TRP A 64 11.36 -1.33 2.55
CA TRP A 64 10.78 -2.44 1.78
C TRP A 64 11.53 -2.79 0.49
N GLY A 65 12.64 -2.14 0.18
CA GLY A 65 13.35 -2.34 -1.09
C GLY A 65 13.93 -3.74 -1.29
N ASP A 66 14.13 -4.54 -0.23
CA ASP A 66 14.48 -5.96 -0.36
C ASP A 66 13.28 -6.85 -0.74
N VAL A 67 12.05 -6.37 -0.52
CA VAL A 67 10.80 -7.04 -0.88
C VAL A 67 10.29 -6.54 -2.24
N TRP A 68 10.35 -5.23 -2.47
CA TRP A 68 9.90 -4.57 -3.69
C TRP A 68 10.96 -3.58 -4.19
N PRO A 69 12.05 -4.07 -4.82
CA PRO A 69 13.17 -3.23 -5.25
C PRO A 69 12.81 -2.20 -6.34
N ASP A 70 11.86 -2.55 -7.20
CA ASP A 70 11.44 -1.73 -8.35
C ASP A 70 9.98 -1.27 -8.19
N MET A 71 9.58 -0.90 -6.97
CA MET A 71 8.21 -0.48 -6.70
C MET A 71 7.83 0.80 -7.48
N ASN A 72 6.67 0.79 -8.14
CA ASN A 72 6.14 1.98 -8.79
C ASN A 72 5.67 3.00 -7.73
N THR A 73 6.26 4.18 -7.77
CA THR A 73 6.02 5.26 -6.80
C THR A 73 5.29 6.43 -7.43
N TYR A 74 4.30 6.99 -6.72
CA TYR A 74 3.50 8.11 -7.22
C TYR A 74 3.31 9.19 -6.15
N THR A 75 3.32 10.45 -6.58
CA THR A 75 2.88 11.57 -5.75
C THR A 75 1.46 12.04 -6.09
N ASP A 76 0.85 11.45 -7.11
CA ASP A 76 -0.55 11.66 -7.49
C ASP A 76 -1.27 10.30 -7.54
N PHE A 77 -2.25 10.12 -6.65
CA PHE A 77 -3.01 8.89 -6.57
C PHE A 77 -3.89 8.66 -7.81
N LYS A 78 -4.33 9.72 -8.50
CA LYS A 78 -5.16 9.58 -9.71
C LYS A 78 -4.34 9.00 -10.85
N GLU A 79 -3.09 9.47 -10.99
CA GLU A 79 -2.14 8.90 -11.94
C GLU A 79 -1.85 7.43 -11.64
N MET A 80 -1.67 7.08 -10.35
CA MET A 80 -1.46 5.70 -9.92
C MET A 80 -2.66 4.81 -10.29
N LEU A 81 -3.89 5.25 -9.98
CA LEU A 81 -5.11 4.48 -10.27
C LEU A 81 -5.30 4.26 -11.78
N ASP A 82 -5.01 5.27 -12.60
CA ASP A 82 -5.13 5.21 -14.07
C ASP A 82 -4.10 4.24 -14.69
N LYS A 83 -2.84 4.32 -14.25
CA LYS A 83 -1.76 3.49 -14.78
C LYS A 83 -1.80 2.05 -14.28
N GLU A 84 -2.06 1.86 -12.99
CA GLU A 84 -1.95 0.54 -12.37
C GLU A 84 -3.23 -0.29 -12.48
N GLN A 85 -4.40 0.36 -12.64
CA GLN A 85 -5.71 -0.29 -12.69
C GLN A 85 -5.83 -1.44 -11.67
N PRO A 86 -5.73 -1.14 -10.36
CA PRO A 86 -5.65 -2.15 -9.31
C PRO A 86 -7.02 -2.75 -8.99
N ASP A 87 -7.03 -4.00 -8.53
CA ASP A 87 -8.22 -4.66 -7.99
C ASP A 87 -8.51 -4.20 -6.54
N LEU A 88 -7.46 -3.83 -5.80
CA LEU A 88 -7.55 -3.43 -4.39
C LEU A 88 -6.90 -2.07 -4.16
N VAL A 89 -7.59 -1.19 -3.45
CA VAL A 89 -7.08 0.13 -3.05
C VAL A 89 -7.08 0.24 -1.52
N SER A 90 -5.90 0.46 -0.95
CA SER A 90 -5.72 0.74 0.47
C SER A 90 -5.54 2.25 0.70
N VAL A 91 -6.50 2.89 1.37
CA VAL A 91 -6.43 4.33 1.72
C VAL A 91 -6.04 4.46 3.19
N ALA A 92 -4.82 4.91 3.45
CA ALA A 92 -4.23 5.11 4.77
C ALA A 92 -3.77 6.57 4.96
N THR A 93 -4.58 7.52 4.49
CA THR A 93 -4.34 8.97 4.58
C THR A 93 -5.19 9.61 5.68
N SER A 94 -4.83 10.82 6.09
CA SER A 94 -5.63 11.62 7.02
C SER A 94 -7.02 11.97 6.49
N ASP A 95 -7.97 12.19 7.41
CA ASP A 95 -9.40 12.40 7.14
C ASP A 95 -9.70 13.40 6.02
N HIS A 96 -8.96 14.51 5.96
CA HIS A 96 -9.20 15.56 4.96
C HIS A 96 -8.92 15.12 3.51
N ALA A 97 -8.07 14.12 3.30
CA ALA A 97 -7.75 13.58 1.97
C ALA A 97 -8.44 12.23 1.71
N HIS A 98 -8.81 11.52 2.78
CA HIS A 98 -9.33 10.16 2.70
C HIS A 98 -10.59 10.03 1.84
N ALA A 99 -11.54 10.96 2.00
CA ALA A 99 -12.81 10.92 1.29
C ALA A 99 -12.62 10.98 -0.24
N ASP A 100 -11.86 11.96 -0.72
CA ASP A 100 -11.65 12.18 -2.16
C ASP A 100 -10.95 10.98 -2.82
N ILE A 101 -9.95 10.41 -2.15
CA ILE A 101 -9.22 9.23 -2.65
C ILE A 101 -10.17 8.03 -2.72
N THR A 102 -10.96 7.80 -1.66
CA THR A 102 -11.89 6.67 -1.59
C THR A 102 -12.99 6.76 -2.64
N VAL A 103 -13.61 7.94 -2.79
CA VAL A 103 -14.65 8.15 -3.80
C VAL A 103 -14.07 7.98 -5.21
N THR A 104 -12.91 8.57 -5.49
CA THR A 104 -12.26 8.42 -6.79
C THR A 104 -11.95 6.97 -7.11
N ALA A 105 -11.46 6.20 -6.13
CA ALA A 105 -11.18 4.77 -6.30
C ALA A 105 -12.44 3.93 -6.50
N ALA A 106 -13.57 4.30 -5.86
CA ALA A 106 -14.83 3.61 -6.03
C ALA A 106 -15.52 3.93 -7.37
N GLU A 107 -15.35 5.15 -7.86
CA GLU A 107 -15.86 5.58 -9.18
C GLU A 107 -14.96 5.10 -10.33
N GLY A 108 -13.66 4.96 -10.07
CA GLY A 108 -12.64 4.66 -11.06
C GLY A 108 -11.91 3.34 -10.81
N SER A 109 -11.96 2.47 -11.81
CA SER A 109 -11.03 1.36 -12.07
C SER A 109 -10.89 0.22 -11.06
N ALA A 110 -11.20 0.38 -9.77
CA ALA A 110 -11.18 -0.74 -8.83
C ALA A 110 -12.39 -1.66 -9.08
N GLN A 111 -12.15 -2.82 -9.73
CA GLN A 111 -13.18 -3.81 -10.07
C GLN A 111 -12.96 -5.17 -9.40
#